data_AF-A0A355DWJ9-F1
#
_entry.id   AF-A0A355DWJ9-F1
#
_cell.length_a   1.000
_cell.length_b   1.000
_cell.length_c   1.000
_cell.angle_alpha   90.00
_cell.angle_beta   90.00
_cell.angle_gamma   90.00
#
_symmetry.space_group_name_H-M   'P 1'
#
loop_
_entity.id
_entity.type
_entity.pdbx_description
1 polymer ?
#
loop_
_entity_poly.entity_id
_entity_poly.type
_entity_poly.pdbx_seq_one_letter_code
_entity_poly.pdbx_strand_id
1 'polypeptide(L)' 'MKLTTRGHYSVKALLDLSLQPGYGPTSVKAIALRQDLPAPYLEKLLIEMRR' A
#
# COMPACT_ATOMS: atom_id res chain seq x y z
N MET A 1 8.39 0.71 20.39
CA MET A 1 8.35 -0.04 19.11
C MET A 1 8.99 0.80 18.03
N LYS A 2 9.90 0.25 17.22
CA LYS A 2 10.52 0.96 16.09
C LYS A 2 9.80 0.53 14.81
N LEU A 3 9.01 1.43 14.21
CA LEU A 3 8.29 1.14 12.98
C LEU A 3 9.28 1.18 11.81
N THR A 4 9.37 0.09 11.06
CA THR A 4 10.21 0.05 9.85
C THR A 4 9.50 0.75 8.69
N THR A 5 10.25 1.22 7.70
CA THR A 5 9.68 1.78 6.47
C THR A 5 8.72 0.79 5.79
N ARG A 6 9.08 -0.50 5.80
CA ARG A 6 8.22 -1.58 5.32
C ARG A 6 6.88 -1.60 6.07
N GLY A 7 6.92 -1.63 7.40
CA GLY A 7 5.70 -1.64 8.23
C GLY A 7 4.85 -0.39 8.02
N HIS A 8 5.48 0.79 7.96
CA HIS A 8 4.79 2.05 7.72
C HIS A 8 4.05 2.05 6.36
N TYR A 9 4.71 1.57 5.30
CA TYR A 9 4.16 1.57 3.95
C TYR A 9 3.06 0.52 3.80
N SER A 10 3.24 -0.66 4.40
CA SER A 10 2.21 -1.69 4.44
C SER A 10 0.91 -1.18 5.08
N VAL A 11 1.03 -0.49 6.22
CA VAL A 11 -0.15 0.05 6.92
C VAL A 11 -0.84 1.13 6.09
N LYS A 12 -0.09 2.08 5.51
CA LYS A 12 -0.66 3.09 4.61
C LYS A 12 -1.39 2.46 3.43
N ALA A 13 -0.79 1.46 2.79
CA ALA A 13 -1.36 0.80 1.62
C ALA A 13 -2.65 0.03 1.96
N LEU A 14 -2.65 -0.72 3.06
CA LEU A 14 -3.84 -1.46 3.51
C LEU A 14 -4.98 -0.54 3.93
N LEU A 15 -4.67 0.58 4.61
CA LEU A 15 -5.66 1.59 4.96
C LEU A 15 -6.24 2.25 3.71
N ASP A 16 -5.40 2.58 2.73
CA ASP A 16 -5.86 3.18 1.48
C ASP A 16 -6.78 2.21 0.71
N LEU A 17 -6.45 0.91 0.68
CA LEU A 17 -7.29 -0.13 0.10
C LEU A 17 -8.63 -0.29 0.83
N SER A 18 -8.66 -0.26 2.16
CA SER A 18 -9.91 -0.42 2.93
C SER A 18 -10.84 0.77 2.78
N LEU A 19 -10.32 1.94 2.43
CA LEU A 19 -11.10 3.15 2.15
C LEU A 19 -11.64 3.20 0.72
N GLN A 20 -11.34 2.23 -0.14
CA GLN A 20 -11.86 2.22 -1.51
C GLN A 20 -13.36 1.89 -1.52
N PRO A 21 -14.17 2.62 -2.31
CA PRO A 21 -15.60 2.35 -2.45
C PRO A 21 -15.86 0.89 -2.83
N GLY A 22 -16.72 0.22 -2.06
CA GLY A 22 -17.11 -1.17 -2.33
C GLY A 22 -15.98 -2.20 -2.22
N TYR A 23 -14.85 -1.86 -1.58
CA TYR A 23 -13.67 -2.73 -1.51
C TYR A 23 -13.18 -3.19 -2.89
N GLY A 24 -13.38 -2.34 -3.91
CA GLY A 24 -13.04 -2.64 -5.29
C GLY A 24 -11.52 -2.67 -5.54
N PRO A 25 -11.09 -3.31 -6.64
CA PRO A 25 -9.70 -3.30 -7.03
C PRO A 25 -9.22 -1.86 -7.27
N THR A 26 -8.01 -1.56 -6.80
CA THR A 26 -7.35 -0.26 -6.99
C THR A 26 -5.95 -0.46 -7.55
N SER A 27 -5.53 0.46 -8.42
CA SER A 27 -4.18 0.44 -8.98
C SER A 27 -3.14 0.77 -7.91
N VAL A 28 -2.05 -0.01 -7.89
CA VAL A 28 -0.87 0.29 -7.05
C VAL A 28 -0.34 1.70 -7.28
N LYS A 29 -0.38 2.18 -8.54
CA LYS A 29 0.05 3.55 -8.89
C LYS A 29 -0.84 4.62 -8.25
N ALA A 30 -2.14 4.34 -8.12
CA ALA A 30 -3.08 5.27 -7.48
C ALA A 30 -2.85 5.37 -5.97
N ILE A 31 -2.60 4.22 -5.31
CA ILE A 31 -2.21 4.18 -3.89
C ILE A 31 -0.89 4.93 -3.69
N ALA A 32 0.11 4.63 -4.52
CA ALA A 32 1.43 5.27 -4.47
C ALA A 32 1.34 6.79 -4.56
N LEU A 33 0.50 7.31 -5.47
CA LEU A 33 0.27 8.74 -5.62
C LEU A 33 -0.42 9.36 -4.40
N ARG A 34 -1.48 8.74 -3.88
CA ARG A 34 -2.24 9.26 -2.71
C ARG A 34 -1.43 9.26 -1.43
N GLN A 35 -0.57 8.26 -1.25
CA GLN A 35 0.16 8.03 -0.01
C GLN A 35 1.60 8.56 -0.03
N ASP A 36 2.01 9.16 -1.16
CA ASP A 36 3.37 9.62 -1.46
C ASP A 36 4.40 8.50 -1.23
N LEU A 37 4.18 7.37 -1.91
CA LEU A 37 5.02 6.17 -1.81
C LEU A 37 5.67 5.84 -3.15
N PRO A 38 6.90 5.29 -3.17
CA PRO A 38 7.52 4.83 -4.40
C PRO A 38 6.75 3.64 -4.99
N ALA A 39 6.12 3.82 -6.16
CA ALA A 39 5.28 2.80 -6.78
C ALA A 39 5.98 1.44 -6.99
N PRO A 40 7.25 1.36 -7.46
CA PRO A 40 7.93 0.07 -7.64
C PRO A 40 8.15 -0.68 -6.32
N TYR A 41 8.41 0.06 -5.23
CA TYR A 41 8.60 -0.54 -3.91
C TYR A 41 7.26 -1.02 -3.34
N LEU A 42 6.21 -0.23 -3.48
CA LEU A 42 4.85 -0.60 -3.05
C LEU A 42 4.34 -1.85 -3.79
N GLU A 43 4.62 -1.97 -5.09
CA GLU A 43 4.25 -3.14 -5.88
C GLU A 43 4.89 -4.42 -5.35
N LYS A 44 6.22 -4.40 -5.14
CA LYS A 44 6.94 -5.52 -4.53
C LYS A 44 6.39 -5.86 -3.14
N LEU A 45 6.12 -4.84 -2.32
CA LEU A 45 5.57 -5.00 -0.97
C LEU A 45 4.22 -5.72 -0.98
N LEU A 46 3.29 -5.28 -1.84
CA LEU A 46 1.97 -5.88 -1.95
C LEU A 46 2.02 -7.32 -2.49
N ILE A 47 2.95 -7.63 -3.40
CA ILE A 47 3.20 -9.01 -3.87
C ILE A 47 3.65 -9.90 -2.72
N GLU A 48 4.56 -9.41 -1.86
CA GLU A 48 5.03 -10.14 -0.68
C GLU A 48 3.92 -10.36 0.35
N MET A 49 3.04 -9.38 0.57
CA MET A 49 1.93 -9.45 1.52
C MET A 49 0.76 -10.34 1.06
N ARG A 50 0.64 -10.59 -0.25
CA ARG A 50 -0.39 -11.49 -0.81
C ARG A 50 -0.07 -12.96 -0.58
N ARG A 51 1.20 -13.30 -0.32
CA ARG A 51 1.63 -14.66 0.02
C ARG A 51 1.24 -15.00 1.43
#